data_AF-A0AAJ5K6S0-F1
#
_entry.id   AF-A0AAJ5K6S0-F1
#
_cell.length_a   1.000
_cell.length_b   1.000
_cell.length_c   1.000
_cell.angle_alpha   90.00
_cell.angle_beta   90.00
_cell.angle_gamma   90.00
#
_symmetry.space_group_name_H-M   'P 1'
#
loop_
_entity.id
_entity.type
_entity.pdbx_description
1 polymer ?
#
loop_
_entity_poly.entity_id
_entity_poly.type
_entity_poly.pdbx_seq_one_letter_code
_entity_poly.pdbx_strand_id
1 'polypeptide(L)'
;MDVSAYLPNPGTFTLVNTRVTSQVVWLEVESRACSTPCPRCGVPSTRRHSQYTRILKDLPLFDCRVRWQLTVRKFFCDVLDCPQRIFCERLPTVTAPWRRATLRLERQQGRVALEAGAQSATHILRELGSGASANTLLVRLRASPTSAPHLPVRSLGIDDWAWRKGQRYGTILVDLERHQVVDLLADREAAPLVAWLNQHPEIELITRDRSTAYQEAVTLGAPQAAQVADRWHLVKNVRETLERFVLRTYNTFRTITRTLPTDPVPPPPSPAVQEPLLSIDAAPSGMGPPTSRQTARFVAVKDKLQQGLSAKQVAREAGVALGTVKKYLHLEQHPGNARPKRRPRELAPFHGWLQQQWAGGTRNASALHAELRTKGYTGGYTTVREYCRQLRLGDPTQPRPWVCPSPRTLSWAILNPLLIRAPQLVTLLERCATEHPEFSKVAQILTNGWNMFRRTSTTPLRAWLTALTDSGVQELQAFAVGIDRDYDAVQRALETAYSNGQVEGQVNRLTSCSFKKRRLERAFGPIVGCVSKRTASQTTLF
;
A
#
# COMPACT_ATOMS: atom_id res chain seq x y z
N MET A 1 -15.60 24.96 34.09
CA MET A 1 -14.30 24.68 33.44
C MET A 1 -13.90 25.96 32.72
N ASP A 2 -12.81 26.59 33.12
CA ASP A 2 -12.30 27.77 32.43
C ASP A 2 -11.66 27.31 31.10
N VAL A 3 -12.35 27.58 30.00
CA VAL A 3 -11.93 27.19 28.65
C VAL A 3 -11.29 28.35 27.88
N SER A 4 -11.14 29.52 28.52
CA SER A 4 -10.60 30.73 27.90
C SER A 4 -9.16 30.55 27.42
N ALA A 5 -8.35 29.79 28.16
CA ALA A 5 -6.96 29.45 27.81
C ALA A 5 -6.84 28.64 26.49
N TYR A 6 -7.91 27.96 26.08
CA TYR A 6 -7.92 27.13 24.86
C TYR A 6 -8.40 27.90 23.62
N LEU A 7 -8.78 29.17 23.75
CA LEU A 7 -9.09 30.03 22.61
C LEU A 7 -7.78 30.39 21.86
N PRO A 8 -7.73 30.28 20.51
CA PRO A 8 -6.64 30.83 19.72
C PRO A 8 -6.50 32.32 20.01
N ASN A 9 -5.35 32.69 20.59
CA ASN A 9 -5.01 34.05 21.00
C ASN A 9 -6.01 34.64 22.03
N PRO A 10 -5.91 34.28 23.33
CA PRO A 10 -6.83 34.70 24.39
C PRO A 10 -6.84 36.22 24.64
N GLY A 11 -5.85 36.95 24.10
CA GLY A 11 -5.85 38.42 24.12
C GLY A 11 -6.82 39.05 23.12
N THR A 12 -7.23 38.33 22.07
CA THR A 12 -8.04 38.88 20.96
C THR A 12 -9.55 38.72 21.19
N PHE A 13 -9.97 37.83 22.08
CA PHE A 13 -11.38 37.50 22.27
C PHE A 13 -11.79 37.46 23.73
N THR A 14 -13.04 37.83 24.00
CA THR A 14 -13.69 37.61 25.29
C THR A 14 -14.64 36.42 25.18
N LEU A 15 -14.47 35.44 26.06
CA LEU A 15 -15.45 34.37 26.26
C LEU A 15 -16.61 34.95 27.08
N VAL A 16 -17.77 35.08 26.47
CA VAL A 16 -18.97 35.65 27.11
C VAL A 16 -19.70 34.57 27.90
N ASN A 17 -19.83 33.38 27.31
CA ASN A 17 -20.56 32.28 27.91
C ASN A 17 -20.06 30.93 27.37
N THR A 18 -20.24 29.89 28.17
CA THR A 18 -19.99 28.50 27.76
C THR A 18 -21.22 27.67 28.05
N ARG A 19 -21.76 27.01 27.02
CA ARG A 19 -22.88 26.08 27.16
C ARG A 19 -22.45 24.69 26.74
N VAL A 20 -22.59 23.71 27.62
CA VAL A 20 -22.23 22.32 27.34
C VAL A 20 -23.51 21.52 27.14
N THR A 21 -23.63 20.86 25.99
CA THR A 21 -24.62 19.81 25.75
C THR A 21 -23.91 18.46 25.73
N SER A 22 -24.67 17.35 25.74
CA SER A 22 -24.11 15.99 25.86
C SER A 22 -23.06 15.61 24.80
N GLN A 23 -22.98 16.32 23.67
CA GLN A 23 -22.03 16.04 22.59
C GLN A 23 -21.37 17.30 21.98
N VAL A 24 -21.71 18.49 22.48
CA VAL A 24 -21.25 19.76 21.90
C VAL A 24 -21.00 20.79 22.98
N VAL A 25 -19.79 21.36 22.99
CA VAL A 25 -19.44 22.56 23.77
C VAL A 25 -19.62 23.79 22.88
N TRP A 26 -20.52 24.68 23.28
CA TRP A 26 -20.74 25.97 22.65
C TRP A 26 -19.97 27.05 23.41
N LEU A 27 -19.14 27.78 22.68
CA LEU A 27 -18.39 28.93 23.17
C LEU A 27 -18.97 30.18 22.54
N GLU A 28 -19.57 31.04 23.35
CA GLU A 28 -19.99 32.38 22.90
C GLU A 28 -18.79 33.31 23.04
N VAL A 29 -18.31 33.82 21.91
CA VAL A 29 -17.04 34.53 21.83
C VAL A 29 -17.25 35.85 21.11
N GLU A 30 -16.69 36.92 21.65
CA GLU A 30 -16.70 38.25 21.04
C GLU A 30 -15.29 38.76 20.78
N SER A 31 -15.10 39.42 19.64
CA SER A 31 -13.86 40.11 19.30
C SER A 31 -13.61 41.28 20.25
N ARG A 32 -12.39 41.40 20.78
CA ARG A 32 -11.94 42.55 21.58
C ARG A 32 -11.45 43.72 20.72
N ALA A 33 -11.39 43.56 19.40
CA ALA A 33 -10.85 44.59 18.52
C ALA A 33 -11.70 45.87 18.55
N CYS A 34 -11.11 46.97 19.02
CA CYS A 34 -11.71 48.31 19.00
C CYS A 34 -11.52 49.02 17.65
N SER A 35 -10.56 48.56 16.85
CA SER A 35 -10.31 49.02 15.49
C SER A 35 -9.88 47.85 14.59
N THR A 36 -10.13 47.96 13.29
CA THR A 36 -9.69 46.96 12.30
C THR A 36 -9.35 47.63 10.97
N PRO A 37 -8.27 47.21 10.29
CA PRO A 37 -7.90 47.75 8.99
C PRO A 37 -8.93 47.40 7.92
N CYS A 38 -9.28 48.38 7.08
CA CYS A 38 -10.09 48.13 5.90
C CYS A 38 -9.34 47.18 4.95
N PRO A 39 -9.98 46.09 4.45
CA PRO A 39 -9.32 45.11 3.60
C PRO A 39 -8.97 45.63 2.19
N ARG A 40 -9.42 46.85 1.83
CA ARG A 40 -9.08 47.48 0.54
C ARG A 40 -7.98 48.53 0.69
N CYS A 41 -8.17 49.52 1.56
CA CYS A 41 -7.22 50.64 1.70
C CYS A 41 -6.23 50.48 2.87
N GLY A 42 -6.41 49.47 3.73
CA GLY A 42 -5.53 49.23 4.89
C GLY A 42 -5.76 50.16 6.09
N VAL A 43 -6.44 51.30 5.91
CA VAL A 43 -6.67 52.28 6.97
C VAL A 43 -7.56 51.69 8.09
N PRO A 44 -7.13 51.74 9.37
CA PRO A 44 -7.94 51.31 10.51
C PRO A 44 -9.22 52.14 10.66
N SER A 45 -10.34 51.48 10.90
CA SER A 45 -11.59 52.13 11.29
C SER A 45 -12.03 51.69 12.68
N THR A 46 -12.60 52.64 13.43
CA THR A 46 -13.24 52.45 14.74
C THR A 46 -14.75 52.60 14.67
N ARG A 47 -15.30 53.19 13.59
CA ARG A 47 -16.73 53.49 13.45
C ARG A 47 -17.53 52.24 13.15
N ARG A 48 -18.17 51.68 14.19
CA ARG A 48 -19.01 50.47 14.09
C ARG A 48 -20.32 50.77 13.35
N HIS A 49 -20.66 49.94 12.37
CA HIS A 49 -21.94 49.96 11.68
C HIS A 49 -22.96 49.02 12.34
N SER A 50 -22.62 47.74 12.43
CA SER A 50 -23.48 46.67 12.96
C SER A 50 -22.65 45.47 13.37
N GLN A 51 -23.27 44.43 13.91
CA GLN A 51 -22.60 43.16 14.22
C GLN A 51 -23.44 41.99 13.72
N TYR A 52 -22.79 40.84 13.51
CA TYR A 52 -23.46 39.60 13.15
C TYR A 52 -22.75 38.41 13.76
N THR A 53 -23.49 37.32 13.93
CA THR A 53 -22.98 36.10 14.55
C THR A 53 -22.69 35.05 13.49
N ARG A 54 -21.58 34.34 13.62
CA ARG A 54 -21.25 33.18 12.79
C ARG A 54 -20.87 31.98 13.63
N ILE A 55 -21.22 30.80 13.13
CA ILE A 55 -20.91 29.53 13.81
C ILE A 55 -19.64 28.93 13.19
N LEU A 56 -18.59 28.78 13.99
CA LEU A 56 -17.36 28.09 13.59
C LEU A 56 -17.27 26.71 14.22
N LYS A 57 -16.78 25.74 13.45
CA LYS A 57 -16.28 24.47 13.96
C LYS A 57 -14.86 24.63 14.47
N ASP A 58 -14.54 23.97 15.57
CA ASP A 58 -13.21 24.00 16.14
C ASP A 58 -12.74 22.60 16.59
N LEU A 59 -11.51 22.50 17.08
CA LEU A 59 -10.96 21.25 17.61
C LEU A 59 -11.84 20.71 18.75
N PRO A 60 -12.04 19.38 18.84
CA PRO A 60 -12.78 18.75 19.92
C PRO A 60 -12.12 19.02 21.28
N LEU A 61 -12.94 19.06 22.32
CA LEU A 61 -12.49 19.02 23.72
C LEU A 61 -12.97 17.70 24.29
N PHE A 62 -12.03 16.80 24.59
CA PHE A 62 -12.34 15.41 24.93
C PHE A 62 -13.25 14.77 23.87
N ASP A 63 -14.36 14.15 24.26
CA ASP A 63 -15.34 13.54 23.36
C ASP A 63 -16.39 14.52 22.82
N CYS A 64 -16.27 15.81 23.15
CA CYS A 64 -17.24 16.83 22.76
C CYS A 64 -16.77 17.65 21.56
N ARG A 65 -17.68 17.86 20.61
CA ARG A 65 -17.45 18.76 19.47
C ARG A 65 -17.48 20.20 19.94
N VAL A 66 -16.55 21.04 19.50
CA VAL A 66 -16.55 22.47 19.86
C VAL A 66 -17.17 23.31 18.76
N ARG A 67 -18.07 24.22 19.15
CA ARG A 67 -18.70 25.21 18.28
C ARG A 67 -18.53 26.59 18.87
N TRP A 68 -18.08 27.51 18.04
CA TRP A 68 -18.00 28.92 18.41
C TRP A 68 -19.22 29.63 17.87
N GLN A 69 -19.95 30.29 18.74
CA GLN A 69 -20.87 31.34 18.38
C GLN A 69 -20.09 32.67 18.43
N LEU A 70 -19.45 33.00 17.31
CA LEU A 70 -18.55 34.15 17.22
C LEU A 70 -19.32 35.37 16.74
N THR A 71 -19.41 36.40 17.59
CA THR A 71 -19.93 37.72 17.23
C THR A 71 -18.83 38.53 16.55
N VAL A 72 -19.11 39.01 15.34
CA VAL A 72 -18.17 39.72 14.46
C VAL A 72 -18.75 41.09 14.13
N ARG A 73 -17.93 42.13 14.14
CA ARG A 73 -18.33 43.53 13.92
C ARG A 73 -18.15 43.94 12.46
N LYS A 74 -19.03 44.84 12.00
CA LYS A 74 -18.93 45.57 10.73
C LYS A 74 -18.57 47.02 11.01
N PHE A 75 -17.68 47.58 10.21
CA PHE A 75 -17.15 48.94 10.32
C PHE A 75 -17.44 49.73 9.04
N PHE A 76 -17.59 51.04 9.18
CA PHE A 76 -17.56 51.98 8.05
C PHE A 76 -16.11 52.30 7.68
N CYS A 77 -15.79 52.42 6.40
CA CYS A 77 -14.51 52.98 5.98
C CYS A 77 -14.67 54.49 5.82
N ASP A 78 -13.93 55.27 6.60
CA ASP A 78 -14.01 56.73 6.61
C ASP A 78 -13.17 57.37 5.47
N VAL A 79 -12.44 56.56 4.69
CA VAL A 79 -11.69 57.03 3.52
C VAL A 79 -12.66 57.34 2.38
N LEU A 80 -12.68 58.59 1.93
CA LEU A 80 -13.61 59.10 0.93
C LEU A 80 -13.48 58.38 -0.42
N ASP A 81 -12.27 58.04 -0.84
CA ASP A 81 -11.99 57.40 -2.14
C ASP A 81 -11.98 55.86 -2.09
N CYS A 82 -12.28 55.26 -0.93
CA CYS A 82 -12.30 53.81 -0.81
C CYS A 82 -13.60 53.24 -1.41
N PRO A 83 -13.53 52.31 -2.37
CA PRO A 83 -14.72 51.67 -2.93
C PRO A 83 -15.45 50.79 -1.90
N GLN A 84 -14.77 50.39 -0.82
CA GLN A 84 -15.35 49.60 0.25
C GLN A 84 -15.86 50.51 1.37
N ARG A 85 -17.13 50.88 1.34
CA ARG A 85 -17.76 51.73 2.36
C ARG A 85 -18.04 51.02 3.69
N ILE A 86 -18.36 49.72 3.66
CA ILE A 86 -18.66 48.91 4.84
C ILE A 86 -17.88 47.61 4.76
N PHE A 87 -17.20 47.18 5.83
CA PHE A 87 -16.48 45.92 5.84
C PHE A 87 -16.62 45.18 7.18
N CYS A 88 -16.48 43.86 7.17
CA CYS A 88 -16.43 43.05 8.39
C CYS A 88 -14.98 42.96 8.89
N GLU A 89 -14.78 43.01 10.21
CA GLU A 89 -13.45 42.79 10.79
C GLU A 89 -12.83 41.47 10.31
N ARG A 90 -11.51 41.49 10.10
CA ARG A 90 -10.74 40.34 9.64
C ARG A 90 -10.06 39.69 10.85
N LEU A 91 -10.19 38.36 10.96
CA LEU A 91 -9.63 37.57 12.05
C LEU A 91 -8.61 36.55 11.50
N PRO A 92 -7.49 37.02 10.91
CA PRO A 92 -6.59 36.20 10.09
C PRO A 92 -5.92 35.05 10.86
N THR A 93 -5.77 35.17 12.18
CA THR A 93 -5.19 34.12 13.04
C THR A 93 -6.20 33.04 13.44
N VAL A 94 -7.51 33.30 13.28
CA VAL A 94 -8.58 32.40 13.75
C VAL A 94 -9.32 31.76 12.59
N THR A 95 -9.78 32.54 11.61
CA THR A 95 -10.56 32.00 10.48
C THR A 95 -10.57 32.97 9.29
N ALA A 96 -10.46 32.44 8.08
CA ALA A 96 -10.54 33.24 6.87
C ALA A 96 -11.99 33.70 6.59
N PRO A 97 -12.20 34.72 5.74
CA PRO A 97 -13.54 35.15 5.34
C PRO A 97 -14.40 33.98 4.83
N TRP A 98 -15.69 33.99 5.15
CA TRP A 98 -16.69 32.99 4.76
C TRP A 98 -16.49 31.56 5.28
N ARG A 99 -15.32 31.23 5.86
CA ARG A 99 -15.06 29.92 6.44
C ARG A 99 -15.92 29.72 7.69
N ARG A 100 -16.37 28.48 7.86
CA ARG A 100 -17.18 28.01 9.01
C ARG A 100 -16.36 27.11 9.94
N ALA A 101 -15.04 27.24 9.92
CA ALA A 101 -14.10 26.47 10.72
C ALA A 101 -12.90 27.34 11.12
N THR A 102 -12.30 27.05 12.26
CA THR A 102 -11.05 27.68 12.70
C THR A 102 -9.86 27.16 11.88
N LEU A 103 -8.86 28.00 11.63
CA LEU A 103 -7.67 27.63 10.87
C LEU A 103 -6.91 26.46 11.50
N ARG A 104 -6.90 26.37 12.84
CA ARG A 104 -6.29 25.25 13.56
C ARG A 104 -6.99 23.92 13.29
N LEU A 105 -8.32 23.92 13.24
CA LEU A 105 -9.10 22.74 12.87
C LEU A 105 -8.81 22.34 11.41
N GLU A 106 -8.80 23.31 10.50
CA GLU A 106 -8.53 23.02 9.08
C GLU A 106 -7.11 22.47 8.87
N ARG A 107 -6.13 22.97 9.63
CA ARG A 107 -4.75 22.45 9.63
C ARG A 107 -4.68 21.02 10.14
N GLN A 108 -5.36 20.69 11.25
CA GLN A 108 -5.42 19.31 11.76
C GLN A 108 -6.06 18.39 10.74
N GLN A 109 -7.20 18.80 10.19
CA GLN A 109 -7.93 18.03 9.17
C GLN A 109 -7.07 17.80 7.91
N GLY A 110 -6.32 18.80 7.48
CA GLY A 110 -5.36 18.69 6.39
C GLY A 110 -4.25 17.67 6.68
N ARG A 111 -3.64 17.71 7.88
CA ARG A 111 -2.59 16.75 8.29
C ARG A 111 -3.10 15.32 8.31
N VAL A 112 -4.27 15.07 8.90
CA VAL A 112 -4.87 13.71 8.92
C VAL A 112 -5.19 13.24 7.49
N ALA A 113 -5.68 14.14 6.63
CA ALA A 113 -5.96 13.81 5.24
C ALA A 113 -4.70 13.53 4.41
N LEU A 114 -3.58 14.18 4.72
CA LEU A 114 -2.29 13.93 4.07
C LEU A 114 -1.77 12.52 4.38
N GLU A 115 -1.86 12.10 5.65
CA GLU A 115 -1.35 10.81 6.11
C GLU A 115 -2.25 9.62 5.74
N ALA A 116 -3.57 9.77 5.94
CA ALA A 116 -4.52 8.68 5.76
C ALA A 116 -5.19 8.67 4.38
N GLY A 117 -5.12 9.77 3.62
CA GLY A 117 -5.95 10.03 2.45
C GLY A 117 -7.35 10.53 2.83
N ALA A 118 -7.95 11.34 1.96
CA ALA A 118 -9.21 12.06 2.26
C ALA A 118 -10.39 11.17 2.66
N GLN A 119 -10.52 9.97 2.07
CA GLN A 119 -11.60 9.04 2.39
C GLN A 119 -11.43 8.45 3.80
N SER A 120 -10.28 7.86 4.11
CA SER A 120 -10.00 7.31 5.43
C SER A 120 -9.98 8.40 6.51
N ALA A 121 -9.43 9.57 6.20
CA ALA A 121 -9.43 10.71 7.09
C ALA A 121 -10.85 11.16 7.46
N THR A 122 -11.83 11.04 6.55
CA THR A 122 -13.24 11.33 6.87
C THR A 122 -13.74 10.46 8.03
N HIS A 123 -13.40 9.17 8.03
CA HIS A 123 -13.77 8.24 9.11
C HIS A 123 -13.03 8.57 10.40
N ILE A 124 -11.70 8.72 10.34
CA ILE A 124 -10.86 9.03 11.51
C ILE A 124 -11.31 10.34 12.17
N LEU A 125 -11.47 11.39 11.37
CA LEU A 125 -11.87 12.71 11.87
C LEU A 125 -13.30 12.72 12.42
N ARG A 126 -14.18 11.84 11.95
CA ARG A 126 -15.53 11.69 12.51
C ARG A 126 -15.49 11.12 13.92
N GLU A 127 -14.68 10.08 14.15
CA GLU A 127 -14.48 9.50 15.48
C GLU A 127 -13.80 10.49 16.43
N LEU A 128 -12.86 11.31 15.92
CA LEU A 128 -12.20 12.36 16.70
C LEU A 128 -13.08 13.62 16.92
N GLY A 129 -14.35 13.66 16.48
CA GLY A 129 -15.19 14.87 16.62
C GLY A 129 -14.84 16.04 15.68
N SER A 130 -13.78 15.91 14.86
CA SER A 130 -13.30 16.87 13.85
C SER A 130 -13.81 16.60 12.44
N GLY A 131 -15.01 16.04 12.27
CA GLY A 131 -15.48 15.52 10.98
C GLY A 131 -15.51 16.53 9.82
N ALA A 132 -15.02 16.10 8.65
CA ALA A 132 -15.10 16.80 7.36
C ALA A 132 -15.32 15.78 6.22
N SER A 133 -15.94 16.21 5.12
CA SER A 133 -16.12 15.35 3.94
C SER A 133 -14.80 15.15 3.19
N ALA A 134 -14.67 14.04 2.47
CA ALA A 134 -13.49 13.78 1.63
C ALA A 134 -13.23 14.92 0.63
N ASN A 135 -14.27 15.47 -0.02
CA ASN A 135 -14.14 16.60 -0.94
C ASN A 135 -13.60 17.85 -0.23
N THR A 136 -14.11 18.16 0.96
CA THR A 136 -13.61 19.29 1.77
C THR A 136 -12.13 19.11 2.13
N LEU A 137 -11.73 17.88 2.48
CA LEU A 137 -10.34 17.55 2.79
C LEU A 137 -9.44 17.70 1.56
N LEU A 138 -9.88 17.25 0.38
CA LEU A 138 -9.14 17.43 -0.87
C LEU A 138 -8.97 18.91 -1.23
N VAL A 139 -10.01 19.72 -1.09
CA VAL A 139 -9.91 21.18 -1.31
C VAL A 139 -8.89 21.81 -0.37
N ARG A 140 -8.86 21.39 0.89
CA ARG A 140 -7.88 21.88 1.86
C ARG A 140 -6.46 21.45 1.53
N LEU A 141 -6.26 20.20 1.15
CA LEU A 141 -4.95 19.72 0.72
C LEU A 141 -4.42 20.50 -0.49
N ARG A 142 -5.28 20.82 -1.47
CA ARG A 142 -4.91 21.63 -2.64
C ARG A 142 -4.62 23.09 -2.29
N ALA A 143 -5.25 23.62 -1.24
CA ALA A 143 -5.05 24.99 -0.78
C ALA A 143 -3.89 25.12 0.22
N SER A 144 -3.32 24.01 0.69
CA SER A 144 -2.13 24.04 1.55
C SER A 144 -0.95 24.54 0.72
N PRO A 145 -0.17 25.53 1.22
CA PRO A 145 1.01 25.98 0.51
C PRO A 145 2.01 24.83 0.37
N THR A 146 2.32 24.48 -0.88
CA THR A 146 3.45 23.59 -1.22
C THR A 146 4.71 24.44 -1.17
N SER A 147 5.22 24.70 0.02
CA SER A 147 6.47 25.43 0.19
C SER A 147 7.29 24.75 1.26
N ALA A 148 7.84 23.59 0.91
CA ALA A 148 9.12 23.24 1.49
C ALA A 148 10.15 24.15 0.82
N PRO A 149 11.08 24.77 1.56
CA PRO A 149 12.21 25.46 0.93
C PRO A 149 12.95 24.47 0.03
N HIS A 150 13.23 24.86 -1.21
CA HIS A 150 14.14 24.12 -2.08
C HIS A 150 15.53 24.21 -1.46
N LEU A 151 15.89 23.18 -0.69
CA LEU A 151 17.25 23.01 -0.21
C LEU A 151 18.11 22.47 -1.36
N PRO A 152 19.37 22.89 -1.49
CA PRO A 152 20.26 22.34 -2.49
C PRO A 152 20.42 20.82 -2.29
N VAL A 153 20.34 20.06 -3.39
CA VAL A 153 20.40 18.60 -3.41
C VAL A 153 21.72 18.17 -4.05
N ARG A 154 22.66 17.65 -3.25
CA ARG A 154 23.97 17.19 -3.76
C ARG A 154 23.92 15.78 -4.31
N SER A 155 23.15 14.90 -3.65
CA SER A 155 23.01 13.49 -3.99
C SER A 155 21.56 13.18 -4.37
N LEU A 156 21.31 12.87 -5.64
CA LEU A 156 19.97 12.66 -6.19
C LEU A 156 19.75 11.21 -6.63
N GLY A 157 18.60 10.65 -6.29
CA GLY A 157 18.14 9.35 -6.74
C GLY A 157 17.01 9.48 -7.75
N ILE A 158 17.13 8.75 -8.85
CA ILE A 158 16.19 8.77 -9.98
C ILE A 158 15.65 7.36 -10.19
N ASP A 159 14.32 7.24 -10.24
CA ASP A 159 13.65 5.97 -10.56
C ASP A 159 12.28 6.21 -11.20
N ASP A 160 11.70 5.13 -11.74
CA ASP A 160 10.35 5.12 -12.29
C ASP A 160 9.31 4.96 -11.16
N TRP A 161 8.27 5.80 -11.20
CA TRP A 161 7.05 5.60 -10.41
C TRP A 161 5.84 5.41 -11.30
N ALA A 162 4.86 4.63 -10.84
CA ALA A 162 3.67 4.32 -11.62
C ALA A 162 2.44 5.10 -11.10
N TRP A 163 1.85 5.94 -11.94
CA TRP A 163 0.51 6.54 -11.70
C TRP A 163 -0.53 5.45 -11.42
N ARG A 164 -0.45 4.39 -12.23
CA ARG A 164 -1.18 3.14 -12.10
C ARG A 164 -0.26 2.04 -12.58
N LYS A 165 0.02 1.08 -11.70
CA LYS A 165 0.88 -0.08 -12.01
C LYS A 165 0.48 -0.69 -13.37
N GLY A 166 1.43 -0.72 -14.31
CA GLY A 166 1.27 -1.24 -15.66
C GLY A 166 0.63 -0.31 -16.70
N GLN A 167 0.55 1.00 -16.45
CA GLN A 167 -0.01 1.96 -17.42
C GLN A 167 0.93 3.13 -17.72
N ARG A 168 0.89 4.19 -16.89
CA ARG A 168 1.69 5.40 -17.08
C ARG A 168 2.75 5.49 -15.98
N TYR A 169 3.99 5.67 -16.42
CA TYR A 169 5.15 5.85 -15.56
C TYR A 169 5.62 7.30 -15.65
N GLY A 170 6.02 7.86 -14.53
CA GLY A 170 6.76 9.12 -14.43
C GLY A 170 8.07 8.90 -13.71
N THR A 171 8.90 9.93 -13.63
CA THR A 171 10.18 9.88 -12.92
C THR A 171 10.03 10.48 -11.52
N ILE A 172 10.57 9.81 -10.51
CA ILE A 172 10.64 10.32 -9.14
C ILE A 172 12.06 10.75 -8.84
N LEU A 173 12.19 11.93 -8.25
CA LEU A 173 13.45 12.55 -7.88
C LEU A 173 13.53 12.61 -6.36
N VAL A 174 14.59 12.03 -5.78
CA VAL A 174 14.70 11.85 -4.33
C VAL A 174 16.06 12.30 -3.85
N ASP A 175 16.09 13.17 -2.85
CA ASP A 175 17.31 13.55 -2.13
C ASP A 175 17.77 12.33 -1.31
N LEU A 176 18.94 11.79 -1.66
CA LEU A 176 19.51 10.60 -1.04
C LEU A 176 20.12 10.89 0.33
N GLU A 177 20.41 12.15 0.67
CA GLU A 177 20.94 12.54 1.98
C GLU A 177 19.80 12.78 2.97
N ARG A 178 18.76 13.50 2.54
CA ARG A 178 17.61 13.85 3.39
C ARG A 178 16.49 12.81 3.36
N HIS A 179 16.58 11.85 2.46
CA HIS A 179 15.57 10.83 2.22
C HIS A 179 14.19 11.41 1.87
N GLN A 180 14.16 12.49 1.08
CA GLN A 180 12.94 13.24 0.75
C GLN A 180 12.70 13.28 -0.76
N VAL A 181 11.44 13.16 -1.17
CA VAL A 181 11.07 13.36 -2.57
C VAL A 181 11.22 14.84 -2.89
N VAL A 182 12.05 15.15 -3.88
CA VAL A 182 12.31 16.51 -4.36
C VAL A 182 11.23 16.88 -5.37
N ASP A 183 10.98 16.00 -6.34
CA ASP A 183 10.00 16.26 -7.40
C ASP A 183 9.46 14.96 -8.02
N LEU A 184 8.37 15.09 -8.78
CA LEU A 184 7.73 14.04 -9.57
C LEU A 184 7.50 14.54 -11.00
N LEU A 185 8.30 14.05 -11.93
CA LEU A 185 8.13 14.34 -13.35
C LEU A 185 7.02 13.45 -13.93
N ALA A 186 6.26 14.02 -14.86
CA ALA A 186 5.03 13.39 -15.36
C ALA A 186 5.29 12.13 -16.21
N ASP A 187 6.43 12.09 -16.89
CA ASP A 187 6.80 11.09 -17.89
C ASP A 187 8.25 10.63 -17.67
N ARG A 188 8.64 9.53 -18.33
CA ARG A 188 9.96 8.87 -18.22
C ARG A 188 10.96 9.26 -19.32
N GLU A 189 10.62 10.27 -20.10
CA GLU A 189 11.43 10.71 -21.24
C GLU A 189 12.64 11.52 -20.75
N ALA A 190 13.69 11.57 -21.57
CA ALA A 190 14.90 12.29 -21.19
C ALA A 190 14.67 13.80 -21.07
N ALA A 191 13.89 14.41 -21.97
CA ALA A 191 13.75 15.86 -22.07
C ALA A 191 13.21 16.55 -20.80
N PRO A 192 12.12 16.06 -20.14
CA PRO A 192 11.67 16.63 -18.87
C PRO A 192 12.73 16.58 -17.77
N LEU A 193 13.50 15.49 -17.71
CA LEU A 193 14.55 15.32 -16.72
C LEU A 193 15.74 16.24 -16.99
N VAL A 194 16.15 16.40 -18.26
CA VAL A 194 17.20 17.36 -18.65
C VAL A 194 16.83 18.79 -18.25
N ALA A 195 15.60 19.21 -18.57
CA ALA A 195 15.12 20.55 -18.24
C ALA A 195 15.09 20.82 -16.72
N TRP A 196 14.83 19.78 -15.94
CA TRP A 196 14.87 19.85 -14.48
C TRP A 196 16.31 19.90 -13.96
N LEU A 197 17.19 19.00 -14.42
CA LEU A 197 18.60 18.94 -13.98
C LEU A 197 19.38 20.23 -14.30
N ASN A 198 19.09 20.89 -15.42
CA ASN A 198 19.71 22.17 -15.77
C ASN A 198 19.43 23.29 -14.75
N GLN A 199 18.38 23.18 -13.96
CA GLN A 199 18.04 24.14 -12.89
C GLN A 199 18.73 23.80 -11.56
N HIS A 200 19.44 22.66 -11.50
CA HIS A 200 20.07 22.12 -10.29
C HIS A 200 21.55 21.81 -10.51
N PRO A 201 22.41 22.83 -10.79
CA PRO A 201 23.84 22.63 -11.01
C PRO A 201 24.57 22.12 -9.76
N GLU A 202 23.98 22.25 -8.56
CA GLU A 202 24.53 21.79 -7.29
C GLU A 202 24.62 20.26 -7.13
N ILE A 203 23.99 19.50 -8.02
CA ILE A 203 24.00 18.04 -7.95
C ILE A 203 25.39 17.50 -8.33
N GLU A 204 26.00 16.75 -7.41
CA GLU A 204 27.32 16.15 -7.56
C GLU A 204 27.24 14.64 -7.84
N LEU A 205 26.17 13.97 -7.42
CA LEU A 205 26.02 12.51 -7.55
C LEU A 205 24.58 12.15 -7.89
N ILE A 206 24.41 11.25 -8.86
CA ILE A 206 23.11 10.76 -9.30
C ILE A 206 23.08 9.23 -9.28
N THR A 207 22.18 8.64 -8.51
CA THR A 207 21.86 7.21 -8.64
C THR A 207 20.70 7.00 -9.60
N ARG A 208 20.86 6.05 -10.53
CA ARG A 208 19.81 5.69 -11.50
C ARG A 208 19.80 4.20 -11.79
N ASP A 209 18.73 3.73 -12.40
CA ASP A 209 18.72 2.41 -13.02
C ASP A 209 19.60 2.39 -14.30
N ARG A 210 19.52 1.30 -15.07
CA ARG A 210 20.26 1.13 -16.33
C ARG A 210 19.48 1.58 -17.56
N SER A 211 18.51 2.48 -17.39
CA SER A 211 17.75 3.06 -18.49
C SER A 211 18.63 3.97 -19.35
N THR A 212 18.62 3.76 -20.67
CA THR A 212 19.33 4.61 -21.62
C THR A 212 18.80 6.04 -21.61
N ALA A 213 17.49 6.22 -21.36
CA ALA A 213 16.88 7.55 -21.27
C ALA A 213 17.39 8.35 -20.07
N TYR A 214 17.60 7.69 -18.92
CA TYR A 214 18.18 8.35 -17.74
C TYR A 214 19.68 8.58 -17.90
N GLN A 215 20.41 7.65 -18.53
CA GLN A 215 21.81 7.89 -18.87
C GLN A 215 21.97 9.12 -19.76
N GLU A 216 21.18 9.22 -20.84
CA GLU A 216 21.17 10.37 -21.74
C GLU A 216 20.79 11.66 -21.00
N ALA A 217 19.71 11.63 -20.22
CA ALA A 217 19.24 12.80 -19.50
C ALA A 217 20.25 13.35 -18.49
N VAL A 218 20.93 12.47 -17.74
CA VAL A 218 21.95 12.89 -16.79
C VAL A 218 23.18 13.43 -17.51
N THR A 219 23.60 12.78 -18.59
CA THR A 219 24.76 13.21 -19.38
C THR A 219 24.55 14.60 -19.99
N LEU A 220 23.33 14.91 -20.42
CA LEU A 220 22.98 16.21 -21.00
C LEU A 220 22.63 17.29 -19.95
N GLY A 221 21.90 16.92 -18.89
CA GLY A 221 21.35 17.88 -17.92
C GLY A 221 22.20 18.12 -16.68
N ALA A 222 23.10 17.19 -16.34
CA ALA A 222 24.01 17.32 -15.20
C ALA A 222 25.37 16.64 -15.49
N PRO A 223 26.14 17.12 -16.49
CA PRO A 223 27.42 16.52 -16.87
C PRO A 223 28.47 16.55 -15.74
N GLN A 224 28.33 17.46 -14.77
CA GLN A 224 29.16 17.54 -13.57
C GLN A 224 28.87 16.42 -12.56
N ALA A 225 27.71 15.78 -12.62
CA ALA A 225 27.27 14.81 -11.63
C ALA A 225 27.83 13.40 -11.93
N ALA A 226 28.41 12.77 -10.91
CA ALA A 226 28.86 11.38 -10.98
C ALA A 226 27.65 10.43 -11.05
N GLN A 227 27.54 9.68 -12.14
CA GLN A 227 26.50 8.66 -12.31
C GLN A 227 26.86 7.38 -11.54
N VAL A 228 25.89 6.85 -10.80
CA VAL A 228 25.99 5.61 -10.03
C VAL A 228 24.86 4.67 -10.43
N ALA A 229 25.20 3.48 -10.89
CA ALA A 229 24.21 2.47 -11.27
C ALA A 229 23.55 1.84 -10.03
N ASP A 230 22.25 1.60 -10.10
CA ASP A 230 21.55 0.93 -9.02
C ASP A 230 21.96 -0.55 -8.90
N ARG A 231 22.46 -0.92 -7.73
CA ARG A 231 22.97 -2.27 -7.45
C ARG A 231 21.90 -3.34 -7.52
N TRP A 232 20.65 -3.02 -7.15
CA TRP A 232 19.57 -3.99 -7.26
C TRP A 232 19.34 -4.42 -8.71
N HIS A 233 19.37 -3.46 -9.65
CA HIS A 233 19.28 -3.76 -11.08
C HIS A 233 20.45 -4.63 -11.58
N LEU A 234 21.67 -4.38 -11.11
CA LEU A 234 22.85 -5.19 -11.46
C LEU A 234 22.71 -6.64 -10.98
N VAL A 235 22.37 -6.84 -9.71
CA VAL A 235 22.13 -8.16 -9.10
C VAL A 235 20.97 -8.88 -9.79
N LYS A 236 19.90 -8.15 -10.11
CA LYS A 236 18.75 -8.65 -10.88
C LYS A 236 19.16 -9.11 -12.28
N ASN A 237 19.99 -8.35 -12.99
CA ASN A 237 20.43 -8.69 -14.33
C ASN A 237 21.37 -9.90 -14.34
N VAL A 238 22.24 -10.07 -13.33
CA VAL A 238 23.05 -11.30 -13.16
C VAL A 238 22.14 -12.52 -13.06
N ARG A 239 21.11 -12.47 -12.20
CA ARG A 239 20.13 -13.55 -12.03
C ARG A 239 19.33 -13.83 -13.30
N GLU A 240 18.89 -12.80 -14.01
CA GLU A 240 18.17 -12.96 -15.29
C GLU A 240 19.04 -13.54 -16.40
N THR A 241 20.33 -13.22 -16.41
CA THR A 241 21.30 -13.80 -17.34
C THR A 241 21.49 -15.29 -17.05
N LEU A 242 21.62 -15.66 -15.77
CA LEU A 242 21.64 -17.06 -15.37
C LEU A 242 20.33 -17.78 -15.69
N GLU A 243 19.19 -17.14 -15.45
CA GLU A 243 17.86 -17.70 -15.76
C GLU A 243 17.71 -18.00 -17.26
N ARG A 244 18.21 -17.13 -18.14
CA ARG A 244 18.24 -17.36 -19.60
C ARG A 244 19.13 -18.56 -19.96
N PHE A 245 20.33 -18.63 -19.39
CA PHE A 245 21.22 -19.77 -19.59
C PHE A 245 20.59 -21.09 -19.12
N VAL A 246 20.00 -21.11 -17.92
CA VAL A 246 19.31 -22.29 -17.35
C VAL A 246 18.09 -22.66 -18.20
N LEU A 247 17.38 -21.68 -18.76
CA LEU A 247 16.26 -21.95 -19.65
C LEU A 247 16.72 -22.66 -20.93
N ARG A 248 17.86 -22.24 -21.52
CA ARG A 248 18.47 -22.91 -22.69
C ARG A 248 18.89 -24.34 -22.36
N THR A 249 19.48 -24.57 -21.19
CA THR A 249 19.97 -25.88 -20.74
C THR A 249 18.94 -26.67 -19.91
N TYR A 250 17.67 -26.23 -19.89
CA TYR A 250 16.67 -26.76 -18.96
C TYR A 250 16.37 -28.25 -19.13
N ASN A 251 16.49 -28.77 -20.36
CA ASN A 251 16.28 -30.19 -20.63
C ASN A 251 17.31 -31.08 -19.90
N THR A 252 18.54 -30.61 -19.74
CA THR A 252 19.57 -31.30 -18.96
C THR A 252 19.15 -31.48 -17.50
N PHE A 253 18.70 -30.39 -16.87
CA PHE A 253 18.18 -30.45 -15.50
C PHE A 253 17.01 -31.43 -15.38
N ARG A 254 16.09 -31.45 -16.37
CA ARG A 254 14.97 -32.39 -16.40
C ARG A 254 15.44 -33.85 -16.52
N THR A 255 16.45 -34.13 -17.34
CA THR A 255 16.99 -35.48 -17.52
C THR A 255 17.61 -35.98 -16.22
N ILE A 256 18.46 -35.17 -15.57
CA ILE A 256 19.09 -35.53 -14.29
C ILE A 256 18.01 -35.71 -13.21
N THR A 257 17.02 -34.81 -13.14
CA THR A 257 15.90 -34.89 -12.19
C THR A 257 15.16 -36.23 -12.29
N ARG A 258 14.94 -36.76 -13.50
CA ARG A 258 14.26 -38.06 -13.70
C ARG A 258 15.04 -39.24 -13.14
N THR A 259 16.34 -39.11 -12.97
CA THR A 259 17.22 -40.14 -12.41
C THR A 259 17.46 -39.99 -10.91
N LEU A 260 16.96 -38.91 -10.29
CA LEU A 260 17.11 -38.71 -8.85
C LEU A 260 16.11 -39.60 -8.08
N PRO A 261 16.52 -40.13 -6.90
CA PRO A 261 15.61 -40.87 -6.04
C PRO A 261 14.37 -40.04 -5.70
N THR A 262 13.20 -40.66 -5.78
CA THR A 262 11.96 -40.10 -5.23
C THR A 262 12.08 -39.91 -3.73
N ASP A 263 11.41 -38.91 -3.17
CA ASP A 263 11.30 -38.76 -1.71
C ASP A 263 10.87 -40.12 -1.10
N PRO A 264 11.57 -40.65 -0.08
CA PRO A 264 11.07 -41.80 0.66
C PRO A 264 9.70 -41.44 1.22
N VAL A 265 8.72 -42.32 0.98
CA VAL A 265 7.38 -42.21 1.57
C VAL A 265 7.59 -42.12 3.09
N PRO A 266 7.13 -41.04 3.76
CA PRO A 266 7.17 -41.04 5.22
C PRO A 266 6.42 -42.30 5.70
N PRO A 267 6.95 -43.07 6.66
CA PRO A 267 6.34 -44.32 7.07
C PRO A 267 4.86 -44.07 7.38
N PRO A 268 3.95 -44.93 6.89
CA PRO A 268 2.54 -44.74 7.16
C PRO A 268 2.38 -44.62 8.68
N PRO A 269 1.60 -43.63 9.17
CA PRO A 269 1.22 -43.64 10.57
C PRO A 269 0.60 -45.01 10.87
N SER A 270 1.00 -45.61 11.99
CA SER A 270 0.54 -46.92 12.48
C SER A 270 -0.97 -47.10 12.23
N PRO A 271 -1.46 -48.30 11.86
CA PRO A 271 -2.78 -48.52 11.29
C PRO A 271 -3.90 -48.26 12.31
N ALA A 272 -4.20 -46.99 12.54
CA ALA A 272 -5.55 -46.56 12.82
C ALA A 272 -6.22 -46.46 11.45
N VAL A 273 -7.15 -47.37 11.20
CA VAL A 273 -8.05 -47.43 10.02
C VAL A 273 -8.30 -46.03 9.46
N GLN A 274 -7.59 -45.67 8.40
CA GLN A 274 -7.93 -44.50 7.57
C GLN A 274 -8.69 -45.04 6.38
N GLU A 275 -10.02 -45.07 6.52
CA GLU A 275 -10.90 -45.15 5.37
C GLU A 275 -10.55 -44.06 4.36
N PRO A 276 -10.75 -44.30 3.05
CA PRO A 276 -10.56 -43.29 2.02
C PRO A 276 -11.35 -42.04 2.41
N LEU A 277 -10.75 -40.86 2.22
CA LEU A 277 -11.19 -39.53 2.66
C LEU A 277 -12.50 -39.05 1.98
N LEU A 278 -13.55 -39.88 2.03
CA LEU A 278 -14.93 -39.61 1.70
C LEU A 278 -15.81 -39.40 2.95
N SER A 279 -15.29 -39.60 4.16
CA SER A 279 -15.97 -39.26 5.41
C SER A 279 -15.34 -38.00 6.03
N ILE A 280 -15.93 -36.83 5.75
CA ILE A 280 -15.81 -35.67 6.65
C ILE A 280 -16.89 -35.82 7.72
N ASP A 281 -16.83 -36.95 8.40
CA ASP A 281 -17.42 -37.13 9.72
C ASP A 281 -16.25 -37.08 10.69
N ALA A 282 -15.61 -35.91 10.76
CA ALA A 282 -14.88 -35.57 11.96
C ALA A 282 -15.90 -35.61 13.10
N ALA A 283 -15.69 -36.54 14.03
CA ALA A 283 -16.43 -36.63 15.29
C ALA A 283 -16.70 -35.22 15.85
N PRO A 284 -17.90 -34.96 16.41
CA PRO A 284 -18.29 -33.64 16.87
C PRO A 284 -17.25 -33.16 17.89
N SER A 285 -16.39 -32.23 17.46
CA SER A 285 -15.48 -31.55 18.38
C SER A 285 -16.36 -30.84 19.41
N GLY A 286 -16.28 -31.34 20.65
CA GLY A 286 -17.10 -30.93 21.76
C GLY A 286 -17.13 -29.42 21.94
N MET A 287 -18.35 -28.95 22.25
CA MET A 287 -18.73 -27.59 22.52
C MET A 287 -17.83 -26.97 23.61
N GLY A 288 -17.25 -25.80 23.34
CA GLY A 288 -16.70 -24.98 24.42
C GLY A 288 -17.84 -24.24 25.15
N PRO A 289 -17.84 -24.18 26.49
CA PRO A 289 -18.78 -23.35 27.24
C PRO A 289 -18.68 -21.88 26.80
N PRO A 290 -19.75 -21.07 26.95
CA PRO A 290 -19.68 -19.64 26.67
C PRO A 290 -18.52 -19.02 27.46
N THR A 291 -17.77 -18.13 26.80
CA THR A 291 -16.67 -17.42 27.48
C THR A 291 -17.23 -16.60 28.65
N SER A 292 -16.42 -16.38 29.70
CA SER A 292 -16.81 -15.62 30.90
C SER A 292 -17.48 -14.28 30.57
N ARG A 293 -16.97 -13.57 29.56
CA ARG A 293 -17.53 -12.31 29.05
C ARG A 293 -18.93 -12.45 28.43
N GLN A 294 -19.20 -13.57 27.76
CA GLN A 294 -20.52 -13.85 27.16
C GLN A 294 -21.55 -14.21 28.23
N THR A 295 -21.15 -14.97 29.25
CA THR A 295 -21.98 -15.30 30.41
C THR A 295 -22.34 -14.04 31.21
N ALA A 296 -21.35 -13.19 31.51
CA ALA A 296 -21.56 -11.92 32.20
C ALA A 296 -22.53 -11.00 31.43
N ARG A 297 -22.41 -10.95 30.09
CA ARG A 297 -23.31 -10.17 29.24
C ARG A 297 -24.74 -10.73 29.21
N PHE A 298 -24.90 -12.05 29.30
CA PHE A 298 -26.21 -12.69 29.37
C PHE A 298 -26.92 -12.37 30.68
N VAL A 299 -26.21 -12.49 31.81
CA VAL A 299 -26.73 -12.15 33.14
C VAL A 299 -27.12 -10.67 33.21
N ALA A 300 -26.25 -9.76 32.77
CA ALA A 300 -26.55 -8.32 32.77
C ALA A 300 -27.77 -7.93 31.92
N VAL A 301 -28.06 -8.68 30.84
CA VAL A 301 -29.28 -8.47 30.05
C VAL A 301 -30.52 -9.02 30.75
N LYS A 302 -30.40 -10.14 31.47
CA LYS A 302 -31.50 -10.76 32.23
C LYS A 302 -31.90 -9.95 33.46
N ASP A 303 -30.94 -9.45 34.23
CA ASP A 303 -31.21 -8.62 35.40
C ASP A 303 -31.99 -7.35 35.00
N LYS A 304 -31.59 -6.71 33.90
CA LYS A 304 -32.26 -5.51 33.39
C LYS A 304 -33.66 -5.80 32.83
N LEU A 305 -33.89 -6.99 32.26
CA LEU A 305 -35.23 -7.41 31.86
C LEU A 305 -36.13 -7.70 33.07
N GLN A 306 -35.58 -8.25 34.15
CA GLN A 306 -36.33 -8.47 35.42
C GLN A 306 -36.70 -7.16 36.12
N GLN A 307 -35.91 -6.10 35.92
CA GLN A 307 -36.23 -4.73 36.39
C GLN A 307 -37.39 -4.06 35.59
N GLY A 308 -38.05 -4.78 34.69
CA GLY A 308 -39.23 -4.29 33.94
C GLY A 308 -38.92 -3.36 32.77
N LEU A 309 -37.64 -3.20 32.40
CA LEU A 309 -37.22 -2.34 31.29
C LEU A 309 -37.60 -2.96 29.94
N SER A 310 -38.03 -2.12 28.99
CA SER A 310 -38.35 -2.59 27.65
C SER A 310 -37.11 -3.10 26.93
N ALA A 311 -37.26 -4.10 26.05
CA ALA A 311 -36.13 -4.69 25.29
C ALA A 311 -35.29 -3.65 24.51
N LYS A 312 -35.89 -2.51 24.14
CA LYS A 312 -35.21 -1.41 23.45
C LYS A 312 -34.34 -0.57 24.39
N GLN A 313 -34.76 -0.38 25.64
CA GLN A 313 -33.96 0.26 26.68
C GLN A 313 -32.80 -0.64 27.11
N VAL A 314 -33.08 -1.93 27.36
CA VAL A 314 -32.06 -2.92 27.72
C VAL A 314 -30.96 -3.01 26.64
N ALA A 315 -31.32 -2.98 25.36
CA ALA A 315 -30.35 -2.98 24.26
C ALA A 315 -29.40 -1.77 24.31
N ARG A 316 -29.93 -0.58 24.60
CA ARG A 316 -29.17 0.67 24.66
C ARG A 316 -28.26 0.70 25.89
N GLU A 317 -28.74 0.25 27.04
CA GLU A 317 -27.97 0.32 28.28
C GLU A 317 -26.98 -0.83 28.51
N ALA A 318 -27.23 -2.01 27.94
CA ALA A 318 -26.31 -3.14 28.01
C ALA A 318 -25.33 -3.18 26.81
N GLY A 319 -25.41 -2.21 25.90
CA GLY A 319 -24.52 -2.10 24.74
C GLY A 319 -24.62 -3.28 23.77
N VAL A 320 -25.81 -3.88 23.65
CA VAL A 320 -26.07 -5.07 22.81
C VAL A 320 -27.17 -4.79 21.79
N ALA A 321 -27.05 -5.40 20.62
CA ALA A 321 -28.06 -5.25 19.57
C ALA A 321 -29.44 -5.71 20.05
N LEU A 322 -30.50 -4.99 19.64
CA LEU A 322 -31.89 -5.31 19.98
C LEU A 322 -32.27 -6.75 19.65
N GLY A 323 -31.77 -7.28 18.53
CA GLY A 323 -31.97 -8.69 18.15
C GLY A 323 -31.37 -9.68 19.14
N THR A 324 -30.25 -9.34 19.79
CA THR A 324 -29.63 -10.15 20.85
C THR A 324 -30.46 -10.13 22.13
N VAL A 325 -31.00 -8.97 22.52
CA VAL A 325 -31.89 -8.87 23.70
C VAL A 325 -33.17 -9.66 23.48
N LYS A 326 -33.80 -9.54 22.30
CA LYS A 326 -34.97 -10.36 21.93
C LYS A 326 -34.65 -11.86 21.93
N LYS A 327 -33.47 -12.25 21.45
CA LYS A 327 -33.01 -13.64 21.49
C LYS A 327 -32.82 -14.15 22.92
N TYR A 328 -32.27 -13.33 23.82
CA TYR A 328 -32.05 -13.71 25.22
C TYR A 328 -33.33 -13.68 26.06
N LEU A 329 -34.37 -12.97 25.63
CA LEU A 329 -35.64 -12.85 26.35
C LEU A 329 -36.21 -14.23 26.73
N HIS A 330 -36.20 -15.16 25.78
CA HIS A 330 -36.81 -16.49 25.90
C HIS A 330 -35.83 -17.60 26.33
N LEU A 331 -34.58 -17.27 26.64
CA LEU A 331 -33.56 -18.27 27.00
C LEU A 331 -33.28 -18.22 28.50
N GLU A 332 -33.28 -19.36 29.20
CA GLU A 332 -32.91 -19.42 30.62
C GLU A 332 -31.40 -19.43 30.84
N GLN A 333 -30.64 -19.95 29.87
CA GLN A 333 -29.18 -20.01 29.88
C GLN A 333 -28.60 -19.51 28.54
N HIS A 334 -27.34 -19.06 28.53
CA HIS A 334 -26.71 -18.58 27.30
C HIS A 334 -26.59 -19.73 26.27
N PRO A 335 -27.01 -19.55 25.01
CA PRO A 335 -27.18 -20.65 24.04
C PRO A 335 -25.88 -21.24 23.45
N GLY A 336 -24.74 -21.08 24.15
CA GLY A 336 -23.43 -21.49 23.68
C GLY A 336 -23.00 -20.84 22.35
N ASN A 337 -21.82 -21.20 21.85
CA ASN A 337 -21.32 -20.77 20.54
C ASN A 337 -21.77 -21.75 19.44
N ALA A 338 -23.08 -21.90 19.23
CA ALA A 338 -23.60 -22.75 18.16
C ALA A 338 -23.33 -22.09 16.78
N ARG A 339 -22.43 -22.68 15.99
CA ARG A 339 -22.29 -22.32 14.56
C ARG A 339 -23.49 -22.87 13.76
N PRO A 340 -23.95 -22.17 12.70
CA PRO A 340 -24.94 -22.74 11.78
C PRO A 340 -24.41 -24.04 11.17
N LYS A 341 -25.28 -25.06 11.04
CA LYS A 341 -24.97 -26.33 10.38
C LYS A 341 -24.39 -26.04 8.98
N ARG A 342 -23.25 -26.67 8.64
CA ARG A 342 -22.66 -26.58 7.29
C ARG A 342 -23.70 -27.07 6.28
N ARG A 343 -23.98 -26.28 5.23
CA ARG A 343 -24.83 -26.74 4.12
C ARG A 343 -24.14 -27.89 3.38
N PRO A 344 -24.87 -28.90 2.89
CA PRO A 344 -24.30 -30.01 2.13
C PRO A 344 -23.56 -29.52 0.88
N ARG A 345 -22.46 -30.22 0.55
CA ARG A 345 -21.59 -29.87 -0.57
C ARG A 345 -22.27 -30.27 -1.88
N GLU A 346 -22.64 -29.31 -2.72
CA GLU A 346 -23.29 -29.52 -4.03
C GLU A 346 -22.52 -30.48 -4.97
N LEU A 347 -21.22 -30.71 -4.73
CA LEU A 347 -20.38 -31.60 -5.55
C LEU A 347 -20.44 -33.08 -5.13
N ALA A 348 -20.93 -33.40 -3.93
CA ALA A 348 -20.91 -34.76 -3.40
C ALA A 348 -21.61 -35.82 -4.30
N PRO A 349 -22.76 -35.53 -4.93
CA PRO A 349 -23.42 -36.48 -5.84
C PRO A 349 -22.59 -36.83 -7.08
N PHE A 350 -21.63 -35.96 -7.46
CA PHE A 350 -20.84 -36.09 -8.67
C PHE A 350 -19.43 -36.68 -8.42
N HIS A 351 -19.09 -37.03 -7.18
CA HIS A 351 -17.76 -37.59 -6.84
C HIS A 351 -17.46 -38.89 -7.59
N GLY A 352 -18.40 -39.84 -7.62
CA GLY A 352 -18.20 -41.13 -8.30
C GLY A 352 -17.94 -40.96 -9.81
N TRP A 353 -18.69 -40.05 -10.46
CA TRP A 353 -18.47 -39.72 -11.86
C TRP A 353 -17.10 -39.06 -12.09
N LEU A 354 -16.71 -38.12 -11.23
CA LEU A 354 -15.39 -37.47 -11.32
C LEU A 354 -14.25 -38.47 -11.15
N GLN A 355 -14.37 -39.43 -10.23
CA GLN A 355 -13.38 -40.50 -10.05
C GLN A 355 -13.28 -41.41 -11.28
N GLN A 356 -14.42 -41.77 -11.88
CA GLN A 356 -14.46 -42.58 -13.10
C GLN A 356 -13.80 -41.87 -14.29
N GLN A 357 -14.10 -40.57 -14.50
CA GLN A 357 -13.46 -39.78 -15.55
C GLN A 357 -11.97 -39.56 -15.30
N TRP A 358 -11.59 -39.41 -14.04
CA TRP A 358 -10.18 -39.29 -13.63
C TRP A 358 -9.40 -40.58 -13.92
N ALA A 359 -10.01 -41.75 -13.64
CA ALA A 359 -9.46 -43.06 -13.96
C ALA A 359 -9.38 -43.30 -15.48
N GLY A 360 -10.36 -42.79 -16.24
CA GLY A 360 -10.39 -42.83 -17.71
C GLY A 360 -9.39 -41.90 -18.41
N GLY A 361 -8.57 -41.14 -17.67
CA GLY A 361 -7.48 -40.32 -18.23
C GLY A 361 -7.80 -38.83 -18.42
N THR A 362 -9.04 -38.39 -18.20
CA THR A 362 -9.45 -36.99 -18.34
C THR A 362 -9.00 -36.18 -17.12
N ARG A 363 -7.80 -35.55 -17.20
CA ARG A 363 -7.17 -34.81 -16.07
C ARG A 363 -7.36 -33.29 -16.11
N ASN A 364 -8.18 -32.78 -17.02
CA ASN A 364 -8.45 -31.35 -17.19
C ASN A 364 -9.69 -30.92 -16.39
N ALA A 365 -9.46 -30.23 -15.26
CA ALA A 365 -10.54 -29.76 -14.38
C ALA A 365 -11.52 -28.78 -15.05
N SER A 366 -11.11 -28.06 -16.11
CA SER A 366 -11.99 -27.17 -16.85
C SER A 366 -12.95 -27.95 -17.76
N ALA A 367 -12.46 -29.03 -18.38
CA ALA A 367 -13.29 -29.92 -19.19
C ALA A 367 -14.30 -30.67 -18.30
N LEU A 368 -13.83 -31.22 -17.17
CA LEU A 368 -14.68 -31.88 -16.19
C LEU A 368 -15.76 -30.95 -15.60
N HIS A 369 -15.44 -29.66 -15.38
CA HIS A 369 -16.45 -28.69 -14.92
C HIS A 369 -17.51 -28.41 -15.99
N ALA A 370 -17.11 -28.26 -17.25
CA ALA A 370 -18.04 -28.02 -18.35
C ALA A 370 -19.02 -29.20 -18.53
N GLU A 371 -18.51 -30.44 -18.48
CA GLU A 371 -19.34 -31.66 -18.53
C GLU A 371 -20.20 -31.84 -17.28
N LEU A 372 -19.74 -31.42 -16.10
CA LEU A 372 -20.57 -31.42 -14.91
C LEU A 372 -21.75 -30.45 -15.04
N ARG A 373 -21.57 -29.29 -15.67
CA ARG A 373 -22.67 -28.34 -15.89
C ARG A 373 -23.74 -28.90 -16.80
N THR A 374 -23.38 -29.67 -17.83
CA THR A 374 -24.37 -30.32 -18.70
C THR A 374 -25.14 -31.43 -17.97
N LYS A 375 -24.53 -32.03 -16.93
CA LYS A 375 -25.14 -33.02 -16.04
C LYS A 375 -25.91 -32.42 -14.85
N GLY A 376 -26.13 -31.10 -14.84
CA GLY A 376 -26.95 -30.42 -13.83
C GLY A 376 -26.18 -29.89 -12.61
N TYR A 377 -24.85 -29.84 -12.64
CA TYR A 377 -24.06 -29.22 -11.58
C TYR A 377 -24.17 -27.68 -11.63
N THR A 378 -24.70 -27.09 -10.56
CA THR A 378 -24.88 -25.63 -10.42
C THR A 378 -23.70 -24.93 -9.72
N GLY A 379 -22.74 -25.69 -9.19
CA GLY A 379 -21.63 -25.15 -8.40
C GLY A 379 -20.47 -24.57 -9.22
N GLY A 380 -19.56 -23.89 -8.52
CA GLY A 380 -18.44 -23.16 -9.12
C GLY A 380 -17.26 -24.03 -9.57
N TYR A 381 -16.55 -23.57 -10.60
CA TYR A 381 -15.32 -24.19 -11.14
C TYR A 381 -14.25 -24.48 -10.07
N THR A 382 -14.11 -23.59 -9.09
CA THR A 382 -13.12 -23.72 -8.00
C THR A 382 -13.30 -24.99 -7.18
N THR A 383 -14.55 -25.43 -6.94
CA THR A 383 -14.84 -26.65 -6.18
C THR A 383 -14.40 -27.90 -6.94
N VAL A 384 -14.69 -27.96 -8.24
CA VAL A 384 -14.26 -29.06 -9.13
C VAL A 384 -12.74 -29.07 -9.29
N ARG A 385 -12.12 -27.88 -9.47
CA ARG A 385 -10.66 -27.73 -9.53
C ARG A 385 -9.99 -28.22 -8.25
N GLU A 386 -10.55 -27.93 -7.09
CA GLU A 386 -10.02 -28.35 -5.81
C GLU A 386 -10.18 -29.86 -5.59
N TYR A 387 -11.31 -30.45 -5.99
CA TYR A 387 -11.49 -31.90 -5.96
C TYR A 387 -10.53 -32.62 -6.91
N CYS A 388 -10.38 -32.12 -8.15
CA CYS A 388 -9.38 -32.61 -9.10
C CYS A 388 -7.94 -32.43 -8.57
N ARG A 389 -7.67 -31.35 -7.84
CA ARG A 389 -6.38 -31.13 -7.17
C ARG A 389 -6.14 -32.21 -6.12
N GLN A 390 -7.15 -32.60 -5.34
CA GLN A 390 -7.07 -33.67 -4.35
C GLN A 390 -6.86 -35.04 -5.00
N LEU A 391 -7.57 -35.35 -6.09
CA LEU A 391 -7.33 -36.57 -6.88
C LEU A 391 -5.93 -36.59 -7.49
N ARG A 392 -5.40 -35.44 -7.92
CA ARG A 392 -4.02 -35.29 -8.41
C ARG A 392 -2.98 -35.45 -7.30
N LEU A 393 -3.36 -35.15 -6.06
CA LEU A 393 -2.55 -35.36 -4.85
C LEU A 393 -2.69 -36.78 -4.29
N GLY A 394 -3.39 -37.70 -4.98
CA GLY A 394 -3.76 -39.04 -4.51
C GLY A 394 -2.63 -39.90 -3.92
N ASP A 395 -3.07 -40.84 -3.05
CA ASP A 395 -2.38 -41.85 -2.24
C ASP A 395 -1.04 -41.45 -1.56
N PRO A 396 -1.03 -41.21 -0.22
CA PRO A 396 0.20 -41.00 0.55
C PRO A 396 1.24 -42.12 0.41
N THR A 397 0.83 -43.30 -0.02
CA THR A 397 1.69 -44.50 -0.09
C THR A 397 2.51 -44.61 -1.37
N GLN A 398 2.24 -43.78 -2.39
CA GLN A 398 3.03 -43.80 -3.63
C GLN A 398 4.19 -42.80 -3.58
N PRO A 399 5.43 -43.23 -3.92
CA PRO A 399 6.57 -42.33 -4.01
C PRO A 399 6.31 -41.27 -5.07
N ARG A 400 6.42 -39.99 -4.68
CA ARG A 400 6.21 -38.88 -5.60
C ARG A 400 7.50 -38.64 -6.40
N PRO A 401 7.43 -38.60 -7.75
CA PRO A 401 8.57 -38.20 -8.54
C PRO A 401 8.94 -36.75 -8.22
N TRP A 402 10.21 -36.51 -7.92
CA TRP A 402 10.70 -35.16 -7.68
C TRP A 402 10.57 -34.34 -8.96
N VAL A 403 9.89 -33.20 -8.89
CA VAL A 403 9.65 -32.35 -10.05
C VAL A 403 10.79 -31.35 -10.20
N CYS A 404 11.39 -31.31 -11.40
CA CYS A 404 12.45 -30.36 -11.71
C CYS A 404 11.98 -28.93 -11.43
N PRO A 405 12.70 -28.15 -10.59
CA PRO A 405 12.32 -26.78 -10.30
C PRO A 405 12.30 -25.89 -11.54
N SER A 406 11.61 -24.76 -11.48
CA SER A 406 11.58 -23.81 -12.61
C SER A 406 12.98 -23.20 -12.86
N PRO A 407 13.30 -22.73 -14.09
CA PRO A 407 14.56 -22.03 -14.38
C PRO A 407 14.85 -20.88 -13.42
N ARG A 408 13.80 -20.12 -13.06
CA ARG A 408 13.87 -19.07 -12.05
C ARG A 408 14.30 -19.61 -10.69
N THR A 409 13.68 -20.70 -10.22
CA THR A 409 14.03 -21.34 -8.94
C THR A 409 15.47 -21.83 -8.94
N LEU A 410 15.91 -22.48 -10.02
CA LEU A 410 17.29 -22.96 -10.18
C LEU A 410 18.28 -21.79 -10.17
N SER A 411 18.02 -20.71 -10.90
CA SER A 411 18.89 -19.52 -10.90
C SER A 411 19.07 -18.91 -9.51
N TRP A 412 18.00 -18.89 -8.69
CA TRP A 412 18.07 -18.44 -7.30
C TRP A 412 18.86 -19.39 -6.41
N ALA A 413 18.67 -20.70 -6.58
CA ALA A 413 19.39 -21.72 -5.81
C ALA A 413 20.90 -21.68 -6.08
N ILE A 414 21.30 -21.45 -7.33
CA ILE A 414 22.70 -21.34 -7.73
C ILE A 414 23.35 -20.08 -7.12
N LEU A 415 22.71 -18.92 -7.22
CA LEU A 415 23.28 -17.65 -6.75
C LEU A 415 23.15 -17.43 -5.23
N ASN A 416 22.23 -18.16 -4.58
CA ASN A 416 22.03 -18.08 -3.15
C ASN A 416 21.78 -19.48 -2.56
N PRO A 417 22.86 -20.20 -2.19
CA PRO A 417 22.78 -21.55 -1.62
C PRO A 417 21.91 -21.63 -0.35
N LEU A 418 21.74 -20.52 0.40
CA LEU A 418 20.87 -20.46 1.58
C LEU A 418 19.38 -20.68 1.25
N LEU A 419 18.98 -20.58 -0.01
CA LEU A 419 17.61 -20.86 -0.46
C LEU A 419 17.37 -22.34 -0.76
N ILE A 420 18.41 -23.19 -0.70
CA ILE A 420 18.28 -24.62 -0.92
C ILE A 420 17.64 -25.24 0.33
N ARG A 421 16.43 -25.78 0.16
CA ARG A 421 15.66 -26.42 1.23
C ARG A 421 15.50 -27.92 1.07
N ALA A 422 15.85 -28.45 -0.11
CA ALA A 422 15.65 -29.83 -0.49
C ALA A 422 17.01 -30.48 -0.80
N PRO A 423 17.36 -31.63 -0.18
CA PRO A 423 18.61 -32.34 -0.47
C PRO A 423 18.74 -32.71 -1.95
N GLN A 424 17.64 -33.06 -2.61
CA GLN A 424 17.62 -33.40 -4.04
C GLN A 424 18.07 -32.24 -4.93
N LEU A 425 17.81 -31.00 -4.51
CA LEU A 425 18.26 -29.83 -5.25
C LEU A 425 19.78 -29.67 -5.17
N VAL A 426 20.39 -29.99 -4.03
CA VAL A 426 21.86 -30.04 -3.89
C VAL A 426 22.42 -31.07 -4.87
N THR A 427 21.91 -32.31 -4.82
CA THR A 427 22.35 -33.40 -5.69
C THR A 427 22.14 -33.07 -7.18
N LEU A 428 21.03 -32.43 -7.54
CA LEU A 428 20.79 -31.96 -8.91
C LEU A 428 21.90 -31.00 -9.37
N LEU A 429 22.20 -29.98 -8.57
CA LEU A 429 23.19 -28.96 -8.91
C LEU A 429 24.61 -29.53 -8.97
N GLU A 430 24.98 -30.41 -8.05
CA GLU A 430 26.27 -31.12 -8.04
C GLU A 430 26.43 -32.01 -9.28
N ARG A 431 25.40 -32.80 -9.62
CA ARG A 431 25.44 -33.62 -10.84
C ARG A 431 25.50 -32.77 -12.11
N CYS A 432 24.74 -31.68 -12.18
CA CYS A 432 24.86 -30.74 -13.29
C CYS A 432 26.27 -30.15 -13.41
N ALA A 433 26.95 -29.85 -12.28
CA ALA A 433 28.31 -29.33 -12.29
C ALA A 433 29.34 -30.36 -12.76
N THR A 434 29.15 -31.64 -12.41
CA THR A 434 30.04 -32.74 -12.83
C THR A 434 29.79 -33.17 -14.28
N GLU A 435 28.54 -33.30 -14.70
CA GLU A 435 28.16 -33.78 -16.04
C GLU A 435 28.32 -32.70 -17.11
N HIS A 436 28.28 -31.41 -16.75
CA HIS A 436 28.34 -30.29 -17.69
C HIS A 436 29.34 -29.19 -17.26
N PRO A 437 30.59 -29.23 -17.78
CA PRO A 437 31.62 -28.23 -17.45
C PRO A 437 31.23 -26.78 -17.80
N GLU A 438 30.45 -26.58 -18.88
CA GLU A 438 29.91 -25.27 -19.25
C GLU A 438 29.04 -24.68 -18.13
N PHE A 439 28.19 -25.50 -17.49
CA PHE A 439 27.34 -25.07 -16.39
C PHE A 439 28.16 -24.64 -15.17
N SER A 440 29.18 -25.44 -14.80
CA SER A 440 30.07 -25.11 -13.68
C SER A 440 30.79 -23.78 -13.91
N LYS A 441 31.35 -23.58 -15.11
CA LYS A 441 32.00 -22.31 -15.51
C LYS A 441 31.04 -21.12 -15.42
N VAL A 442 29.84 -21.23 -15.99
CA VAL A 442 28.84 -20.15 -15.98
C VAL A 442 28.36 -19.84 -14.56
N ALA A 443 28.06 -20.86 -13.76
CA ALA A 443 27.62 -20.70 -12.38
C ALA A 443 28.69 -20.01 -11.54
N GLN A 444 29.97 -20.36 -11.71
CA GLN A 444 31.09 -19.72 -11.01
C GLN A 444 31.22 -18.24 -11.40
N ILE A 445 31.26 -17.93 -12.70
CA ILE A 445 31.41 -16.54 -13.18
C ILE A 445 30.26 -15.66 -12.67
N LEU A 446 29.01 -16.12 -12.77
CA LEU A 446 27.85 -15.33 -12.33
C LEU A 446 27.73 -15.24 -10.80
N THR A 447 28.18 -16.26 -10.06
CA THR A 447 28.26 -16.20 -8.59
C THR A 447 29.32 -15.20 -8.14
N ASN A 448 30.47 -15.11 -8.81
CA ASN A 448 31.48 -14.09 -8.54
C ASN A 448 30.91 -12.68 -8.75
N GLY A 449 30.20 -12.46 -9.86
CA GLY A 449 29.54 -11.19 -10.14
C GLY A 449 28.45 -10.83 -9.12
N TRP A 450 27.65 -11.82 -8.73
CA TRP A 450 26.64 -11.68 -7.69
C TRP A 450 27.24 -11.24 -6.35
N ASN A 451 28.34 -11.87 -5.94
CA ASN A 451 29.05 -11.53 -4.71
C ASN A 451 29.75 -10.16 -4.81
N MET A 452 30.32 -9.83 -5.96
CA MET A 452 30.93 -8.52 -6.23
C MET A 452 29.91 -7.38 -6.05
N PHE A 453 28.74 -7.45 -6.68
CA PHE A 453 27.70 -6.40 -6.53
C PHE A 453 27.10 -6.33 -5.12
N ARG A 454 27.22 -7.42 -4.35
CA ARG A 454 26.86 -7.46 -2.92
C ARG A 454 28.01 -7.07 -1.99
N ARG A 455 29.19 -6.72 -2.53
CA ARG A 455 30.42 -6.36 -1.81
C ARG A 455 30.90 -7.44 -0.85
N THR A 456 30.65 -8.69 -1.19
CA THR A 456 31.17 -9.87 -0.48
C THR A 456 32.39 -10.48 -1.17
N SER A 457 32.83 -9.88 -2.30
CA SER A 457 34.01 -10.28 -3.07
C SER A 457 34.83 -9.05 -3.46
N THR A 458 36.15 -9.22 -3.54
CA THR A 458 37.13 -8.20 -3.97
C THR A 458 37.50 -8.32 -5.45
N THR A 459 36.78 -9.14 -6.22
CA THR A 459 37.05 -9.35 -7.64
C THR A 459 36.95 -8.01 -8.40
N PRO A 460 37.99 -7.60 -9.16
CA PRO A 460 37.92 -6.40 -9.97
C PRO A 460 36.86 -6.51 -11.08
N LEU A 461 36.08 -5.45 -11.30
CA LEU A 461 35.02 -5.43 -12.32
C LEU A 461 35.55 -5.77 -13.72
N ARG A 462 36.71 -5.22 -14.09
CA ARG A 462 37.33 -5.47 -15.40
C ARG A 462 37.68 -6.96 -15.59
N ALA A 463 38.27 -7.59 -14.57
CA ALA A 463 38.62 -9.01 -14.61
C ALA A 463 37.37 -9.89 -14.75
N TRP A 464 36.27 -9.52 -14.07
CA TRP A 464 35.00 -10.23 -14.21
C TRP A 464 34.37 -10.06 -15.60
N LEU A 465 34.46 -8.88 -16.21
CA LEU A 465 34.00 -8.66 -17.59
C LEU A 465 34.81 -9.47 -18.62
N THR A 466 36.13 -9.58 -18.44
CA THR A 466 36.98 -10.45 -19.25
C THR A 466 36.53 -11.91 -19.13
N ALA A 467 36.31 -12.40 -17.91
CA ALA A 467 35.81 -13.77 -17.69
C ALA A 467 34.43 -14.04 -18.34
N LEU A 468 33.53 -13.05 -18.35
CA LEU A 468 32.24 -13.15 -19.06
C LEU A 468 32.44 -13.22 -20.59
N THR A 469 33.39 -12.45 -21.12
CA THR A 469 33.67 -12.39 -22.58
C THR A 469 34.31 -13.71 -23.06
N ASP A 470 35.27 -14.21 -22.29
CA ASP A 470 36.00 -15.47 -22.54
C ASP A 470 35.19 -16.72 -22.14
N SER A 471 33.94 -16.53 -21.69
CA SER A 471 33.07 -17.64 -21.30
C SER A 471 32.73 -18.55 -22.48
N GLY A 472 32.63 -17.99 -23.69
CA GLY A 472 32.13 -18.66 -24.90
C GLY A 472 30.60 -18.75 -24.97
N VAL A 473 29.89 -18.11 -24.03
CA VAL A 473 28.42 -18.18 -23.90
C VAL A 473 27.80 -16.86 -24.33
N GLN A 474 26.95 -16.90 -25.36
CA GLN A 474 26.37 -15.71 -26.00
C GLN A 474 25.63 -14.81 -25.00
N GLU A 475 24.88 -15.39 -24.06
CA GLU A 475 24.12 -14.64 -23.06
C GLU A 475 25.03 -13.86 -22.10
N LEU A 476 26.20 -14.40 -21.76
CA LEU A 476 27.20 -13.77 -20.88
C LEU A 476 27.97 -12.70 -21.64
N GLN A 477 28.34 -12.95 -22.90
CA GLN A 477 29.02 -11.97 -23.75
C GLN A 477 28.14 -10.75 -24.01
N ALA A 478 26.87 -10.95 -24.35
CA ALA A 478 25.92 -9.85 -24.52
C ALA A 478 25.70 -9.06 -23.22
N PHE A 479 25.70 -9.75 -22.08
CA PHE A 479 25.60 -9.11 -20.78
C PHE A 479 26.86 -8.30 -20.43
N ALA A 480 28.05 -8.80 -20.75
CA ALA A 480 29.32 -8.08 -20.57
C ALA A 480 29.34 -6.78 -21.37
N VAL A 481 28.96 -6.81 -22.65
CA VAL A 481 28.84 -5.60 -23.50
C VAL A 481 27.88 -4.59 -22.89
N GLY A 482 26.75 -5.06 -22.36
CA GLY A 482 25.78 -4.18 -21.69
C GLY A 482 26.36 -3.51 -20.44
N ILE A 483 27.13 -4.23 -19.62
CA ILE A 483 27.77 -3.67 -18.42
C ILE A 483 28.91 -2.72 -18.81
N ASP A 484 29.70 -3.07 -19.82
CA ASP A 484 30.84 -2.27 -20.27
C ASP A 484 30.41 -0.90 -20.85
N ARG A 485 29.26 -0.83 -21.53
CA ARG A 485 28.65 0.45 -21.97
C ARG A 485 28.32 1.42 -20.82
N ASP A 486 28.10 0.89 -19.62
CA ASP A 486 27.78 1.66 -18.41
C ASP A 486 28.88 1.50 -17.34
N TYR A 487 30.11 1.19 -17.78
CA TYR A 487 31.22 0.76 -16.91
C TYR A 487 31.46 1.73 -15.76
N ASP A 488 31.57 3.02 -16.05
CA ASP A 488 31.88 4.04 -15.03
C ASP A 488 30.80 4.12 -13.95
N ALA A 489 29.52 4.01 -14.33
CA ALA A 489 28.43 4.04 -13.36
C ALA A 489 28.37 2.76 -12.51
N VAL A 490 28.69 1.61 -13.12
CA VAL A 490 28.76 0.31 -12.43
C VAL A 490 29.97 0.26 -11.49
N GLN A 491 31.12 0.77 -11.91
CA GLN A 491 32.32 0.85 -11.08
C GLN A 491 32.08 1.75 -9.87
N ARG A 492 31.49 2.94 -10.07
CA ARG A 492 31.11 3.81 -8.94
C ARG A 492 30.07 3.18 -8.01
N ALA A 493 29.19 2.32 -8.52
CA ALA A 493 28.27 1.57 -7.67
C ALA A 493 28.98 0.55 -6.75
N LEU A 494 30.18 0.10 -7.11
CA LEU A 494 31.01 -0.74 -6.25
C LEU A 494 31.82 0.08 -5.23
N GLU A 495 32.14 1.34 -5.54
CA GLU A 495 32.97 2.22 -4.71
C GLU A 495 32.15 3.05 -3.70
N THR A 496 30.95 3.51 -4.06
CA THR A 496 30.17 4.49 -3.28
C THR A 496 29.06 3.85 -2.44
N ALA A 497 28.70 4.36 -1.27
CA ALA A 497 27.61 3.76 -0.47
C ALA A 497 26.21 3.88 -1.12
N TYR A 498 26.05 4.77 -2.10
CA TYR A 498 24.77 5.12 -2.70
C TYR A 498 24.19 4.02 -3.61
N SER A 499 22.85 3.92 -3.61
CA SER A 499 22.04 3.02 -4.46
C SER A 499 20.57 3.47 -4.39
N ASN A 500 19.69 2.98 -5.28
CA ASN A 500 18.27 3.34 -5.28
C ASN A 500 17.43 2.68 -4.17
N GLY A 501 18.01 1.98 -3.19
CA GLY A 501 17.21 1.32 -2.14
C GLY A 501 16.31 2.27 -1.36
N GLN A 502 16.77 3.50 -1.09
CA GLN A 502 15.94 4.54 -0.47
C GLN A 502 14.88 5.07 -1.44
N VAL A 503 15.22 5.24 -2.71
CA VAL A 503 14.32 5.71 -3.78
C VAL A 503 13.17 4.72 -3.93
N GLU A 504 13.47 3.41 -3.96
CA GLU A 504 12.48 2.33 -3.98
C GLU A 504 11.52 2.42 -2.77
N GLY A 505 12.06 2.77 -1.59
CA GLY A 505 11.26 3.05 -0.39
C GLY A 505 10.23 4.17 -0.62
N GLN A 506 10.61 5.25 -1.29
CA GLN A 506 9.70 6.35 -1.62
C GLN A 506 8.71 5.97 -2.73
N VAL A 507 9.16 5.26 -3.77
CA VAL A 507 8.31 4.69 -4.82
C VAL A 507 7.24 3.81 -4.21
N ASN A 508 7.60 2.95 -3.24
CA ASN A 508 6.68 2.09 -2.53
C ASN A 508 5.69 2.89 -1.67
N ARG A 509 6.12 3.96 -0.99
CA ARG A 509 5.21 4.86 -0.26
C ARG A 509 4.20 5.50 -1.20
N LEU A 510 4.66 6.08 -2.30
CA LEU A 510 3.83 6.74 -3.30
C LEU A 510 2.84 5.76 -3.97
N THR A 511 3.33 4.57 -4.32
CA THR A 511 2.51 3.49 -4.89
C THR A 511 1.52 2.95 -3.86
N SER A 512 1.91 2.84 -2.58
CA SER A 512 1.03 2.38 -1.50
C SER A 512 -0.11 3.36 -1.22
N CYS A 513 0.13 4.68 -1.32
CA CYS A 513 -0.93 5.69 -1.26
C CYS A 513 -1.94 5.50 -2.41
N SER A 514 -1.44 5.20 -3.61
CA SER A 514 -2.26 4.88 -4.79
C SER A 514 -3.02 3.54 -4.65
N PHE A 515 -2.44 2.54 -3.96
CA PHE A 515 -3.04 1.22 -3.74
C PHE A 515 -3.99 1.17 -2.54
N LYS A 516 -3.74 1.92 -1.45
CA LYS A 516 -4.65 2.06 -0.31
C LYS A 516 -6.01 2.59 -0.76
N LYS A 517 -6.02 3.48 -1.76
CA LYS A 517 -7.23 3.95 -2.46
C LYS A 517 -8.07 2.77 -3.02
N ARG A 518 -7.43 1.79 -3.66
CA ARG A 518 -8.11 0.60 -4.22
C ARG A 518 -8.54 -0.44 -3.20
N ARG A 519 -7.79 -0.62 -2.10
CA ARG A 519 -8.14 -1.62 -1.08
C ARG A 519 -9.40 -1.19 -0.31
N LEU A 520 -9.63 0.11 -0.18
CA LEU A 520 -10.87 0.69 0.33
C LEU A 520 -12.02 0.58 -0.68
N GLU A 521 -11.78 0.82 -1.97
CA GLU A 521 -12.79 0.61 -3.04
C GLU A 521 -13.25 -0.86 -3.14
N ARG A 522 -12.36 -1.84 -2.88
CA ARG A 522 -12.72 -3.27 -2.85
C ARG A 522 -13.41 -3.72 -1.55
N ALA A 523 -13.19 -3.02 -0.44
CA ALA A 523 -13.83 -3.33 0.84
C ALA A 523 -15.22 -2.68 0.99
N PHE A 524 -15.49 -1.59 0.26
CA PHE A 524 -16.71 -0.79 0.42
C PHE A 524 -17.48 -0.51 -0.88
N GLY A 525 -17.11 -1.15 -1.99
CA GLY A 525 -17.76 -0.96 -3.31
C GLY A 525 -17.31 0.31 -4.04
N PRO A 526 -17.69 0.45 -5.33
CA PRO A 526 -17.25 1.57 -6.16
C PRO A 526 -17.82 2.90 -5.64
N ILE A 527 -16.94 3.76 -5.14
CA ILE A 527 -17.27 5.17 -4.87
C ILE A 527 -17.27 5.88 -6.22
N VAL A 528 -18.44 5.99 -6.84
CA VAL A 528 -18.66 6.84 -8.02
C VAL A 528 -18.48 8.30 -7.59
N GLY A 529 -17.53 9.02 -8.19
CA GLY A 529 -17.46 10.47 -8.05
C GLY A 529 -16.11 11.15 -8.27
N CYS A 530 -15.75 11.34 -9.53
CA CYS A 530 -15.10 12.54 -10.07
C CYS A 530 -13.62 12.83 -9.71
N VAL A 531 -12.71 12.44 -10.61
CA VAL A 531 -11.62 13.31 -11.09
C VAL A 531 -11.55 13.19 -12.61
N SER A 532 -12.29 14.09 -13.26
CA SER A 532 -11.97 14.79 -14.53
C SER A 532 -10.91 14.16 -15.45
N LYS A 533 -11.40 13.50 -16.51
CA LYS A 533 -10.82 13.70 -17.85
C LYS A 533 -11.11 15.14 -18.27
N ARG A 534 -10.08 15.90 -18.63
CA ARG A 534 -10.12 16.88 -19.74
C ARG A 534 -8.69 17.18 -20.15
N THR A 535 -8.34 16.56 -21.27
CA THR A 535 -7.17 16.78 -22.12
C THR A 535 -7.27 18.14 -22.82
N ALA A 536 -6.11 18.73 -23.05
CA ALA A 536 -5.90 19.86 -23.94
C ALA A 536 -6.11 19.48 -25.42
N SER A 537 -6.56 20.43 -26.25
CA SER A 537 -6.07 20.65 -27.62
C SER A 537 -6.61 21.95 -28.24
N GLN A 538 -5.67 22.73 -28.77
CA GLN A 538 -5.68 23.55 -30.01
C GLN A 538 -6.63 24.77 -30.05
N THR A 539 -6.15 26.02 -30.09
CA THR A 539 -5.45 26.75 -31.17
C THR A 539 -6.23 26.79 -32.49
N THR A 540 -6.97 27.87 -32.78
CA THR A 540 -6.95 28.64 -34.05
C THR A 540 -7.86 29.88 -34.03
N LEU A 541 -7.33 30.98 -34.61
CA LEU A 541 -8.02 32.04 -35.38
C LEU A 541 -9.09 32.92 -34.70
N PHE A 542 -8.67 34.04 -34.11
CA PHE A 542 -8.71 35.41 -34.66
C PHE A 542 -8.39 36.41 -33.55
#